data_AF-A0A7S2YG85-F1
#
_entry.id   AF-A0A7S2YG85-F1
#
_cell.length_a   1.000
_cell.length_b   1.000
_cell.length_c   1.000
_cell.angle_alpha   90.00
_cell.angle_beta   90.00
_cell.angle_gamma   90.00
#
_symmetry.space_group_name_H-M   'P 1'
#
loop_
_entity.id
_entity.type
_entity.pdbx_description
1 polymer ?
#
loop_
_entity_poly.entity_id
_entity_poly.type
_entity_poly.pdbx_seq_one_letter_code
_entity_poly.pdbx_strand_id
1 'polypeptide(L)'
;PGRTAVNMNDESIAICAQHENIVALKDATGDLSRLHSLKQILAEQQQQQQQQSTADSNDKFLLYSGDDGSTKDFVLQGGDGCISVTANVAPAEMAALMQACLEQDTVTANTINDKLAALHNDLFCEANPIPTKWALQRMGLI
;
A
#
# COMPACT_ATOMS: atom_id res chain seq x y z
N PRO A 1 5.85 -11.99 -0.88
CA PRO A 1 6.38 -13.31 -1.32
C PRO A 1 7.91 -13.37 -1.46
N GLY A 2 8.56 -12.36 -2.07
CA GLY A 2 10.00 -12.39 -2.34
C GLY A 2 10.90 -12.54 -1.09
N ARG A 3 10.39 -12.25 0.11
CA ARG A 3 11.10 -12.45 1.40
C ARG A 3 10.67 -13.68 2.18
N THR A 4 9.42 -14.10 2.03
CA THR A 4 8.80 -15.18 2.82
C THR A 4 8.77 -16.53 2.11
N ALA A 5 9.12 -16.56 0.82
CA ALA A 5 8.96 -17.71 -0.09
C ALA A 5 7.52 -18.25 -0.20
N VAL A 6 6.53 -17.54 0.36
CA VAL A 6 5.11 -17.90 0.33
C VAL A 6 4.30 -16.68 -0.11
N ASN A 7 3.38 -16.90 -1.04
CA ASN A 7 2.34 -15.94 -1.38
C ASN A 7 1.02 -16.40 -0.74
N MET A 8 0.55 -15.68 0.27
CA MET A 8 -0.82 -15.88 0.79
C MET A 8 -1.78 -15.55 -0.34
N ASN A 9 -2.75 -16.40 -0.68
CA ASN A 9 -3.68 -16.14 -1.78
C ASN A 9 -4.85 -15.22 -1.35
N ASP A 10 -5.61 -14.74 -2.33
CA ASP A 10 -6.67 -13.76 -2.11
C ASP A 10 -7.83 -14.36 -1.30
N GLU A 11 -8.12 -15.66 -1.45
CA GLU A 11 -9.13 -16.36 -0.65
C GLU A 11 -8.76 -16.40 0.83
N SER A 12 -7.49 -16.66 1.15
CA SER A 12 -7.02 -16.67 2.55
C SER A 12 -7.09 -15.27 3.15
N ILE A 13 -6.74 -14.23 2.38
CA ILE A 13 -6.84 -12.84 2.82
C ILE A 13 -8.30 -12.49 3.10
N ALA A 14 -9.21 -12.89 2.22
CA ALA A 14 -10.64 -12.66 2.37
C ALA A 14 -11.24 -13.40 3.58
N ILE A 15 -10.69 -14.54 3.98
CA ILE A 15 -11.05 -15.19 5.26
C ILE A 15 -10.57 -14.34 6.43
N CYS A 16 -9.32 -13.87 6.40
CA CYS A 16 -8.78 -13.02 7.46
C CYS A 16 -9.55 -11.69 7.60
N ALA A 17 -9.99 -11.10 6.49
CA ALA A 17 -10.73 -9.84 6.47
C ALA A 17 -12.10 -9.88 7.19
N GLN A 18 -12.63 -11.07 7.48
CA GLN A 18 -13.86 -11.23 8.26
C GLN A 18 -13.63 -11.16 9.78
N HIS A 19 -12.39 -11.17 10.24
CA HIS A 19 -12.07 -11.12 11.66
C HIS A 19 -12.03 -9.67 12.15
N GLU A 20 -12.78 -9.35 13.21
CA GLU A 20 -12.96 -7.97 13.74
C GLU A 20 -11.64 -7.22 14.02
N ASN A 21 -10.60 -7.94 14.44
CA ASN A 21 -9.29 -7.36 14.76
C ASN A 21 -8.30 -7.33 13.58
N ILE A 22 -8.68 -7.83 12.40
CA ILE A 22 -7.84 -7.79 11.19
C ILE A 22 -8.41 -6.72 10.27
N VAL A 23 -7.85 -5.51 10.37
CA VAL A 23 -8.42 -4.32 9.73
C VAL A 23 -7.85 -4.00 8.35
N ALA A 24 -6.73 -4.65 7.96
CA ALA A 24 -6.03 -4.28 6.74
C ALA A 24 -5.10 -5.37 6.20
N LEU A 25 -4.73 -5.21 4.92
CA LEU A 25 -3.61 -5.89 4.27
C LEU A 25 -2.54 -4.87 3.86
N LYS A 26 -1.27 -5.20 4.10
CA LYS A 26 -0.14 -4.60 3.39
C LYS A 26 0.30 -5.53 2.26
N ASP A 27 0.06 -5.16 1.01
CA ASP A 27 0.50 -5.93 -0.15
C ASP A 27 1.82 -5.41 -0.70
N ALA A 28 2.87 -6.22 -0.58
CA ALA A 28 4.22 -5.90 -1.07
C ALA A 28 4.61 -6.70 -2.34
N THR A 29 3.63 -7.13 -3.13
CA THR A 29 3.88 -7.86 -4.39
C THR A 29 4.23 -6.94 -5.56
N GLY A 30 3.73 -5.69 -5.53
CA GLY A 30 3.78 -4.78 -6.68
C GLY A 30 2.79 -5.14 -7.80
N ASP A 31 1.91 -6.13 -7.57
CA ASP A 31 0.92 -6.58 -8.55
C ASP A 31 -0.40 -5.80 -8.41
N LEU A 32 -0.65 -4.91 -9.36
CA LEU A 32 -1.87 -4.10 -9.39
C LEU A 32 -3.13 -4.91 -9.72
N SER A 33 -2.99 -6.07 -10.39
CA SER A 33 -4.14 -6.94 -10.68
C SER A 33 -4.73 -7.55 -9.41
N ARG A 34 -3.87 -7.78 -8.41
CA ARG A 34 -4.25 -8.30 -7.11
C ARG A 34 -5.13 -7.33 -6.32
N LEU A 35 -4.82 -6.04 -6.38
CA LEU A 35 -5.67 -5.00 -5.77
C LEU A 35 -7.10 -5.09 -6.31
N HIS A 36 -7.24 -5.24 -7.63
CA HIS A 36 -8.56 -5.37 -8.26
C HIS A 36 -9.31 -6.63 -7.78
N SER A 37 -8.64 -7.78 -7.80
CA SER A 37 -9.18 -9.06 -7.30
C SER A 37 -9.69 -8.95 -5.85
N LEU A 38 -8.84 -8.45 -4.94
CA LEU A 38 -9.19 -8.29 -3.54
C LEU A 38 -10.36 -7.32 -3.34
N LYS A 39 -10.40 -6.19 -4.06
CA LYS A 39 -11.52 -5.24 -3.95
C LYS A 39 -12.85 -5.87 -4.36
N GLN A 40 -12.85 -6.71 -5.40
CA GLN A 40 -14.06 -7.42 -5.81
C GLN A 40 -14.53 -8.39 -4.71
N ILE A 41 -13.63 -9.25 -4.21
CA ILE A 41 -13.97 -10.24 -3.18
C ILE A 41 -14.48 -9.56 -1.91
N LEU A 42 -13.80 -8.49 -1.46
CA LEU A 42 -14.18 -7.75 -0.25
C LEU A 42 -15.53 -7.04 -0.41
N ALA A 43 -15.83 -6.50 -1.60
CA ALA A 43 -17.13 -5.88 -1.87
C ALA A 43 -18.27 -6.92 -1.83
N GLU A 44 -18.05 -8.11 -2.38
CA GLU A 44 -19.02 -9.22 -2.32
C GLU A 44 -19.27 -9.67 -0.86
N GLN A 45 -18.21 -9.74 -0.04
CA GLN A 45 -18.33 -10.08 1.39
C GLN A 45 -19.10 -9.02 2.18
N GLN A 46 -18.83 -7.73 1.95
CA GLN A 46 -19.54 -6.63 2.60
C GLN A 46 -21.04 -6.65 2.27
N GLN A 47 -21.39 -6.91 1.00
CA GLN A 47 -22.80 -7.02 0.57
C GLN A 47 -23.53 -8.19 1.27
N GLN A 48 -22.85 -9.31 1.52
CA GLN A 48 -23.43 -10.45 2.23
C GLN A 48 -23.64 -10.16 3.72
N GLN A 49 -22.69 -9.47 4.37
CA GLN A 49 -22.79 -9.11 5.79
C GLN A 49 -23.88 -8.07 6.06
N GLN A 50 -24.03 -7.06 5.18
CA GLN A 50 -25.07 -6.04 5.29
C GLN A 50 -26.50 -6.62 5.18
N GLN A 51 -26.68 -7.75 4.50
CA GLN A 51 -27.98 -8.43 4.43
C GLN A 51 -28.34 -9.17 5.72
N GLN A 52 -27.36 -9.48 6.58
CA GLN A 52 -27.54 -10.28 7.79
C GLN A 52 -27.48 -9.45 9.09
N SER A 53 -26.92 -8.25 9.04
CA SER A 53 -26.75 -7.36 10.21
C SER A 53 -27.62 -6.11 10.10
N THR A 54 -28.27 -5.73 11.21
CA THR A 54 -28.99 -4.45 11.35
C THR A 54 -28.13 -3.34 11.98
N ALA A 55 -26.86 -3.65 12.27
CA ALA A 55 -25.90 -2.69 12.82
C ALA A 55 -25.08 -2.05 11.70
N ASP A 56 -24.88 -0.72 11.79
CA ASP A 56 -24.02 0.10 10.93
C ASP A 56 -22.52 -0.24 11.11
N SER A 57 -22.12 -1.50 10.93
CA SER A 57 -20.70 -1.86 10.89
C SER A 57 -20.13 -1.49 9.52
N ASN A 58 -19.75 -0.22 9.37
CA ASN A 58 -19.09 0.35 8.19
C ASN A 58 -17.57 0.14 8.19
N ASP A 59 -17.06 -0.85 8.94
CA ASP A 59 -15.62 -1.09 9.03
C ASP A 59 -15.09 -1.67 7.73
N LYS A 60 -14.53 -0.79 6.91
CA LYS A 60 -13.89 -1.13 5.64
C LYS A 60 -12.55 -1.80 5.89
N PHE A 61 -12.34 -2.99 5.35
CA PHE A 61 -11.03 -3.62 5.29
C PHE A 61 -10.11 -2.82 4.36
N LEU A 62 -8.96 -2.37 4.86
CA LEU A 62 -8.07 -1.43 4.17
C LEU A 62 -6.97 -2.16 3.39
N LEU A 63 -6.63 -1.65 2.22
CA LEU A 63 -5.59 -2.19 1.35
C LEU A 63 -4.46 -1.17 1.21
N TYR A 64 -3.28 -1.49 1.73
CA TYR A 64 -2.08 -0.65 1.65
C TYR A 64 -1.03 -1.26 0.74
N SER A 65 -0.37 -0.43 -0.06
CA SER A 65 0.82 -0.86 -0.78
C SER A 65 2.02 -1.01 0.17
N GLY A 66 2.82 -2.03 -0.08
CA GLY A 66 4.12 -2.25 0.52
C GLY A 66 5.29 -2.14 -0.45
N ASP A 67 5.02 -1.66 -1.66
CA ASP A 67 6.00 -1.42 -2.71
C ASP A 67 5.95 0.06 -3.12
N ASP A 68 7.08 0.76 -2.96
CA ASP A 68 7.14 2.20 -3.23
C ASP A 68 7.02 2.51 -4.73
N GLY A 69 7.59 1.67 -5.59
CA GLY A 69 7.59 1.89 -7.05
C GLY A 69 6.19 1.85 -7.68
N SER A 70 5.31 0.97 -7.18
CA SER A 70 3.93 0.82 -7.65
C SER A 70 2.90 1.57 -6.80
N THR A 71 3.30 2.18 -5.68
CA THR A 71 2.39 2.79 -4.69
C THR A 71 1.45 3.84 -5.29
N LYS A 72 1.95 4.71 -6.17
CA LYS A 72 1.12 5.74 -6.82
C LYS A 72 -0.05 5.11 -7.57
N ASP A 73 0.23 4.13 -8.43
CA ASP A 73 -0.80 3.47 -9.25
C ASP A 73 -1.72 2.58 -8.41
N PHE A 74 -1.20 1.99 -7.32
CA PHE A 74 -2.00 1.23 -6.36
C PHE A 74 -3.06 2.12 -5.70
N VAL A 75 -2.68 3.30 -5.21
CA VAL A 75 -3.62 4.21 -4.53
C VAL A 75 -4.57 4.87 -5.54
N LEU A 76 -4.12 5.24 -6.74
CA LEU A 76 -5.00 5.76 -7.79
C LEU A 76 -6.09 4.74 -8.21
N GLN A 77 -5.80 3.43 -8.15
CA GLN A 77 -6.77 2.36 -8.38
C GLN A 77 -7.67 2.07 -7.15
N GLY A 78 -7.58 2.91 -6.13
CA GLY A 78 -8.40 2.92 -4.93
C GLY A 78 -7.95 1.93 -3.87
N GLY A 79 -6.63 1.74 -3.73
CA GLY A 79 -6.02 1.36 -2.45
C GLY A 79 -6.04 2.53 -1.46
N ASP A 80 -5.79 2.24 -0.19
CA ASP A 80 -6.00 3.15 0.94
C ASP A 80 -4.72 3.87 1.43
N GLY A 81 -3.57 3.58 0.80
CA GLY A 81 -2.31 4.26 1.07
C GLY A 81 -1.11 3.35 0.88
N CYS A 82 -0.01 3.66 1.58
CA CYS A 82 1.23 2.89 1.52
C CYS A 82 1.91 2.78 2.89
N ILE A 83 2.73 1.74 3.05
CA ILE A 83 3.67 1.57 4.16
C ILE A 83 5.08 1.54 3.56
N SER A 84 5.66 2.72 3.48
CA SER A 84 6.79 3.08 2.61
C SER A 84 8.16 2.94 3.25
N VAL A 85 9.17 2.62 2.43
CA VAL A 85 10.60 2.76 2.79
C VAL A 85 11.09 4.17 2.49
N THR A 86 10.75 4.70 1.32
CA THR A 86 11.11 6.04 0.82
C THR A 86 10.70 7.14 1.79
N ALA A 87 9.58 6.97 2.50
CA ALA A 87 9.10 7.91 3.51
C ALA A 87 10.08 8.13 4.68
N ASN A 88 11.08 7.27 4.89
CA ASN A 88 12.12 7.53 5.89
C ASN A 88 13.00 8.73 5.52
N VAL A 89 13.27 8.92 4.23
CA VAL A 89 14.22 9.93 3.73
C VAL A 89 13.52 11.10 3.01
N ALA A 90 12.32 10.87 2.48
CA ALA A 90 11.48 11.86 1.81
C ALA A 90 10.03 11.84 2.33
N PRO A 91 9.81 12.05 3.65
CA PRO A 91 8.48 11.93 4.25
C PRO A 91 7.47 12.96 3.73
N ALA A 92 7.90 14.20 3.48
CA ALA A 92 7.01 15.27 3.02
C ALA A 92 6.50 15.00 1.60
N GLU A 93 7.40 14.56 0.72
CA GLU A 93 7.08 14.21 -0.66
C GLU A 93 6.20 12.97 -0.73
N MET A 94 6.49 11.93 0.06
CA MET A 94 5.62 10.74 0.14
C MET A 94 4.23 11.08 0.67
N ALA A 95 4.13 11.95 1.68
CA ALA A 95 2.83 12.40 2.20
C ALA A 95 2.05 13.19 1.14
N ALA A 96 2.70 14.11 0.43
CA ALA A 96 2.09 14.88 -0.65
C ALA A 96 1.66 14.00 -1.83
N LEU A 97 2.46 12.97 -2.18
CA LEU A 97 2.10 11.97 -3.17
C LEU A 97 0.83 11.22 -2.76
N MET A 98 0.77 10.73 -1.51
CA MET A 98 -0.40 10.00 -1.01
C MET A 98 -1.65 10.87 -0.99
N GLN A 99 -1.52 12.13 -0.58
CA GLN A 99 -2.64 13.07 -0.61
C GLN A 99 -3.15 13.28 -2.04
N ALA A 100 -2.26 13.56 -3.00
CA ALA A 100 -2.64 13.74 -4.40
C ALA A 100 -3.32 12.49 -4.99
N CYS A 101 -2.82 11.29 -4.67
CA CYS A 101 -3.45 10.04 -5.11
C CYS A 101 -4.85 9.84 -4.51
N LEU A 102 -5.03 10.09 -3.20
CA LEU A 102 -6.32 9.96 -2.51
C LEU A 102 -7.35 10.99 -3.01
N GLU A 103 -6.90 12.18 -3.40
CA GLU A 103 -7.73 13.24 -4.00
C GLU A 103 -7.95 13.05 -5.51
N GLN A 104 -7.40 11.98 -6.11
CA GLN A 104 -7.44 11.69 -7.56
C GLN A 104 -6.78 12.77 -8.43
N ASP A 105 -5.91 13.62 -7.85
CA ASP A 105 -5.06 14.55 -8.59
C ASP A 105 -3.89 13.80 -9.24
N THR A 106 -4.17 13.21 -10.39
CA THR A 106 -3.22 12.39 -11.15
C THR A 106 -2.04 13.22 -11.67
N VAL A 107 -2.23 14.52 -11.94
CA VAL A 107 -1.17 15.39 -12.47
C VAL A 107 -0.13 15.67 -11.39
N THR A 108 -0.59 16.06 -10.19
CA THR A 108 0.30 16.29 -9.05
C THR A 108 0.95 14.99 -8.60
N ALA A 109 0.19 13.89 -8.54
CA ALA A 109 0.71 12.57 -8.17
C ALA A 109 1.84 12.11 -9.11
N ASN A 110 1.65 12.21 -10.42
CA ASN A 110 2.71 11.88 -11.39
C ASN A 110 3.93 12.78 -11.21
N THR A 111 3.73 14.09 -11.07
CA THR A 111 4.83 15.05 -10.90
C THR A 111 5.69 14.76 -9.67
N ILE A 112 5.07 14.38 -8.55
CA ILE A 112 5.80 14.03 -7.32
C ILE A 112 6.47 12.67 -7.48
N ASN A 113 5.76 11.67 -7.99
CA ASN A 113 6.29 10.32 -8.18
C ASN A 113 7.49 10.29 -9.14
N ASP A 114 7.47 11.07 -10.22
CA ASP A 114 8.59 11.16 -11.16
C ASP A 114 9.86 11.69 -10.50
N LYS A 115 9.73 12.58 -9.51
CA LYS A 115 10.87 13.06 -8.71
C LYS A 115 11.40 12.00 -7.75
N LEU A 116 10.53 11.11 -7.27
CA LEU A 116 10.86 10.06 -6.31
C LEU A 116 11.27 8.75 -6.96
N ALA A 117 11.00 8.55 -8.26
CA ALA A 117 11.17 7.27 -8.95
C ALA A 117 12.59 6.70 -8.83
N ALA A 118 13.62 7.54 -8.98
CA ALA A 118 15.01 7.11 -8.79
C ALA A 118 15.27 6.66 -7.34
N LEU A 119 14.76 7.41 -6.38
CA LEU A 119 14.93 7.11 -4.95
C LEU A 119 14.21 5.81 -4.55
N HIS A 120 13.02 5.54 -5.09
CA HIS A 120 12.32 4.26 -4.88
C HIS A 120 13.17 3.08 -5.32
N ASN A 121 13.92 3.20 -6.42
CA ASN A 121 14.80 2.14 -6.91
C ASN A 121 16.09 2.05 -6.09
N ASP A 122 16.76 3.18 -5.88
CA ASP A 122 18.08 3.24 -5.24
C ASP A 122 18.05 2.76 -3.78
N LEU A 123 16.93 2.96 -3.07
CA LEU A 123 16.73 2.43 -1.71
C LEU A 123 16.64 0.90 -1.63
N PHE A 124 16.63 0.22 -2.78
CA PHE A 124 16.60 -1.24 -2.91
C PHE A 124 17.76 -1.80 -3.75
N CYS A 125 18.81 -1.00 -4.02
CA CYS A 125 20.04 -1.48 -4.68
C CYS A 125 20.73 -2.60 -3.89
N GLU A 126 20.56 -2.62 -2.57
CA GLU A 126 20.78 -3.76 -1.69
C GLU A 126 19.51 -4.02 -0.87
N ALA A 127 19.42 -5.17 -0.20
CA ALA A 127 18.24 -5.53 0.58
C ALA A 127 17.92 -4.47 1.66
N ASN A 128 16.73 -3.87 1.59
CA ASN A 128 16.22 -2.99 2.65
C ASN A 128 16.26 -3.73 4.02
N PRO A 129 16.79 -3.10 5.09
CA PRO A 129 17.02 -1.65 5.25
C PRO A 129 18.46 -1.14 5.04
N ILE A 130 19.34 -1.86 4.32
CA ILE A 130 20.74 -1.43 4.15
C ILE A 130 20.86 -0.05 3.49
N PRO A 131 20.27 0.22 2.31
CA PRO A 131 20.45 1.51 1.64
C PRO A 131 19.76 2.66 2.39
N THR A 132 18.57 2.43 2.95
CA THR A 132 17.80 3.44 3.71
C THR A 132 18.54 3.88 4.96
N LYS A 133 19.17 2.94 5.70
CA LYS A 133 20.01 3.31 6.85
C LYS A 133 21.25 4.10 6.42
N TRP A 134 21.89 3.70 5.32
CA TRP A 134 23.01 4.47 4.79
C TRP A 134 22.58 5.91 4.43
N ALA A 135 21.45 6.08 3.75
CA ALA A 135 20.92 7.40 3.39
C ALA A 135 20.62 8.26 4.63
N LEU A 136 19.93 7.70 5.64
CA LEU A 136 19.65 8.38 6.90
C LEU A 136 20.93 8.80 7.65
N GLN A 137 21.96 7.95 7.66
CA GLN A 137 23.27 8.28 8.23
C GLN A 137 23.92 9.46 7.50
N ARG A 138 23.83 9.48 6.16
CA ARG A 138 24.36 10.56 5.31
C ARG A 138 23.59 11.87 5.50
N MET A 139 22.32 11.80 5.89
CA MET A 139 21.49 12.95 6.29
C MET A 139 21.74 13.39 7.74
N GLY A 140 22.53 12.65 8.52
CA GLY A 140 22.82 12.98 9.92
C GLY A 140 21.64 12.75 10.87
N LEU A 141 20.72 11.85 10.51
CA LEU A 141 19.51 11.55 11.30
C LEU A 141 19.64 10.33 12.21
N ILE A 142 20.61 9.45 11.94
CA ILE A 142 20.98 8.29 12.77
C ILE A 142 22.48 8.19 12.96
#